data_AF-A0A7H4PNM0-F1
#
_entry.id   AF-A0A7H4PNM0-F1
#
_cell.length_a   1.000
_cell.length_b   1.000
_cell.length_c   1.000
_cell.angle_alpha   90.00
_cell.angle_beta   90.00
_cell.angle_gamma   90.00
#
_symmetry.space_group_name_H-M   'P 1'
#
loop_
_entity.id
_entity.type
_entity.pdbx_description
1 polymer ?
#
loop_
_entity_poly.entity_id
_entity_poly.type
_entity_poly.pdbx_seq_one_letter_code
_entity_poly.pdbx_strand_id
1 'polypeptide(L)'
;MVLSVLVAMILTPALCATLLKPVHKGETHGQRGFFGWFNRTFNRNASRYETAVGKILHRSLRWIMIYVLLLGGMVFLFLHLPTSFLPLEDRGMFTTSVQLPSGSTQQQTLKVVQQAEDYFLNNEKQNVESVFATIGSGPRRQRPERGAYVRTPEGLGRTRSHNRFHLLPSSNAQPKRLTKLKKRASLPAVRRPSAGLGSSAGFDMELGGSRGQRTRSADGPPAIPCWSWPAKITSSPASATTASTIVRSFRWTSISVKAQALGVSIDDINDTLQTAWGSSYVNDFMDRGRVKKVYVQAAAPYRMLPDDINLWYVRNSSGTMVPFSAFATSRWETGSPRLERYNGYSAVEIVGEAAPGVSTGTAMTIMEELAQQLPNGFGLEWTAMSYQERLSGAQAPALYAISLLVVFLCLAALYESWSVPFSVDAGGAAGVIGALLATWMRGLENDVYFQVGLLTVIGLSAKNAILIVEFCQ
;
A
#
# COMPACT_ATOMS: atom_id res chain seq x y z
N MET A 1 -21.68 19.00 -14.09
CA MET A 1 -22.12 19.17 -15.49
C MET A 1 -23.49 19.83 -15.60
N VAL A 2 -24.53 19.33 -14.93
CA VAL A 2 -25.90 19.91 -14.97
C VAL A 2 -25.92 21.43 -14.68
N LEU A 3 -25.24 21.86 -13.61
CA LEU A 3 -25.17 23.29 -13.27
C LEU A 3 -24.46 24.12 -14.36
N SER A 4 -23.45 23.55 -15.02
CA SER A 4 -22.77 24.23 -16.15
C SER A 4 -23.71 24.40 -17.35
N VAL A 5 -24.57 23.42 -17.65
CA VAL A 5 -25.56 23.51 -18.72
C VAL A 5 -26.63 24.55 -18.37
N LEU A 6 -27.10 24.54 -17.11
CA LEU A 6 -28.08 25.51 -16.62
C LEU A 6 -27.55 26.94 -16.70
N VAL A 7 -26.30 27.16 -16.27
CA VAL A 7 -25.62 28.46 -16.43
C VAL A 7 -25.49 28.84 -17.90
N ALA A 8 -25.13 27.89 -18.78
CA ALA A 8 -24.98 28.12 -20.21
C ALA A 8 -26.31 28.42 -20.93
N MET A 9 -27.44 27.92 -20.44
CA MET A 9 -28.77 28.18 -21.01
C MET A 9 -29.48 29.41 -20.43
N ILE A 10 -29.16 29.80 -19.19
CA ILE A 10 -29.85 30.92 -18.52
C ILE A 10 -28.97 32.16 -18.47
N LEU A 11 -27.80 32.07 -17.85
CA LEU A 11 -26.96 33.22 -17.55
C LEU A 11 -26.12 33.63 -18.76
N THR A 12 -25.51 32.68 -19.47
CA THR A 12 -24.61 32.99 -20.59
C THR A 12 -25.32 33.76 -21.72
N PRO A 13 -26.55 33.42 -22.16
CA PRO A 13 -27.24 34.21 -23.18
C PRO A 13 -27.58 35.62 -22.72
N ALA A 14 -27.96 35.79 -21.45
CA ALA A 14 -28.23 37.12 -20.86
C ALA A 14 -26.95 37.98 -20.80
N LEU A 15 -25.82 37.39 -20.41
CA LEU A 15 -24.52 38.07 -20.43
C LEU A 15 -24.06 38.39 -21.85
N CYS A 16 -24.25 37.48 -22.81
CA CYS A 16 -23.93 37.72 -24.21
C CYS A 16 -24.75 38.89 -24.77
N ALA A 17 -26.05 38.96 -24.49
CA ALA A 17 -26.92 40.04 -24.97
C ALA A 17 -26.60 41.40 -24.33
N THR A 18 -26.05 41.42 -23.12
CA THR A 18 -25.79 42.67 -22.37
C THR A 18 -24.34 43.17 -22.47
N LEU A 19 -23.37 42.26 -22.61
CA LEU A 19 -21.93 42.60 -22.59
C LEU A 19 -21.26 42.56 -23.96
N LEU A 20 -21.75 41.77 -24.92
CA LEU A 20 -21.12 41.72 -26.25
C LEU A 20 -21.43 43.00 -27.03
N LYS A 21 -20.38 43.61 -27.58
CA LYS A 21 -20.53 44.74 -28.49
C LYS A 21 -21.13 44.25 -29.81
N PRO A 22 -22.06 45.01 -30.41
CA PRO A 22 -22.62 44.65 -31.71
C PRO A 22 -21.52 44.62 -32.77
N VAL A 23 -21.49 43.54 -33.55
CA VAL A 23 -20.59 43.37 -34.70
C VAL A 23 -21.44 43.49 -35.97
N HIS A 24 -21.13 44.45 -36.84
CA HIS A 24 -21.91 44.64 -38.07
C HIS A 24 -21.56 43.58 -39.13
N LYS A 25 -22.55 43.25 -39.97
CA LYS A 25 -22.39 42.23 -41.02
C LYS A 25 -21.29 42.67 -42.01
N GLY A 26 -20.16 41.96 -42.01
CA GLY A 26 -18.97 42.30 -42.81
C GLY A 26 -17.83 42.98 -42.03
N GLU A 27 -18.05 43.35 -40.77
CA GLU A 27 -16.97 43.83 -39.89
C GLU A 27 -16.11 42.68 -39.39
N THR A 28 -14.88 42.59 -39.89
CA THR A 28 -13.84 41.76 -39.30
C THR A 28 -13.02 42.60 -38.33
N HIS A 29 -13.21 42.44 -37.02
CA HIS A 29 -12.39 43.11 -36.02
C HIS A 29 -10.94 42.62 -36.04
N GLY A 30 -10.00 43.54 -35.77
CA GLY A 30 -8.58 43.21 -35.64
C GLY A 30 -7.88 42.89 -36.97
N GLN A 31 -8.00 43.74 -37.99
CA GLN A 31 -7.36 43.54 -39.30
C GLN A 31 -5.85 43.86 -39.34
N ARG A 32 -5.31 44.58 -38.35
CA ARG A 32 -3.91 45.03 -38.26
C ARG A 32 -3.28 44.65 -36.92
N GLY A 33 -1.94 44.54 -36.89
CA GLY A 33 -1.18 44.12 -35.71
C GLY A 33 -1.28 42.61 -35.44
N PHE A 34 -1.10 42.23 -34.18
CA PHE A 34 -1.10 40.82 -33.74
C PHE A 34 -2.42 40.09 -34.06
N PHE A 35 -3.57 40.69 -33.74
CA PHE A 35 -4.88 40.08 -34.00
C PHE A 35 -5.16 39.86 -35.49
N GLY A 36 -4.65 40.74 -36.37
CA GLY A 36 -4.76 40.57 -37.82
C GLY A 36 -3.92 39.44 -38.36
N TRP A 37 -2.69 39.31 -37.87
CA TRP A 37 -1.84 38.16 -38.16
C TRP A 37 -2.48 36.85 -37.66
N PHE A 38 -3.03 36.85 -36.44
CA PHE A 38 -3.71 35.68 -35.86
C PHE A 38 -4.92 35.27 -36.69
N ASN A 39 -5.84 36.20 -36.98
CA ASN A 39 -7.05 35.92 -37.76
C ASN A 39 -6.72 35.40 -39.17
N ARG A 40 -5.75 36.01 -39.86
CA ARG A 40 -5.32 35.53 -41.19
C ARG A 40 -4.70 34.13 -41.11
N THR A 41 -3.89 33.86 -40.09
CA THR A 41 -3.26 32.55 -39.91
C THR A 41 -4.27 31.48 -39.52
N PHE A 42 -5.21 31.81 -38.63
CA PHE A 42 -6.31 30.95 -38.22
C PHE A 42 -7.22 30.62 -39.40
N ASN A 43 -7.69 31.62 -40.15
CA ASN A 43 -8.54 31.42 -41.32
C ASN A 43 -7.84 30.59 -42.41
N ARG A 44 -6.53 30.82 -42.63
CA ARG A 44 -5.73 29.99 -43.54
C ARG A 44 -5.62 28.54 -43.07
N ASN A 45 -5.51 28.30 -41.77
CA ASN A 45 -5.48 26.95 -41.21
C ASN A 45 -6.86 26.29 -41.23
N ALA A 46 -7.93 27.05 -41.00
CA ALA A 46 -9.30 26.57 -41.07
C ALA A 46 -9.66 26.11 -42.50
N SER A 47 -9.33 26.90 -43.52
CA SER A 47 -9.56 26.49 -44.92
C SER A 47 -8.71 25.28 -45.34
N ARG A 48 -7.48 25.18 -44.83
CA ARG A 48 -6.63 23.98 -45.03
C ARG A 48 -7.21 22.75 -44.33
N TYR A 49 -7.74 22.91 -43.12
CA TYR A 49 -8.40 21.83 -42.38
C TYR A 49 -9.64 21.35 -43.13
N GLU A 50 -10.50 22.25 -43.58
CA GLU A 50 -11.68 21.94 -44.40
C GLU A 50 -11.30 21.18 -45.68
N THR A 51 -10.33 21.71 -46.44
CA THR A 51 -9.83 21.06 -47.67
C THR A 51 -9.22 19.68 -47.38
N ALA A 52 -8.55 19.52 -46.23
CA ALA A 52 -7.98 18.24 -45.82
C ALA A 52 -9.06 17.23 -45.46
N VAL A 53 -10.08 17.63 -44.70
CA VAL A 53 -11.25 16.79 -44.37
C VAL A 53 -11.98 16.36 -45.65
N GLY A 54 -12.17 17.27 -46.61
CA GLY A 54 -12.75 16.93 -47.93
C GLY A 54 -11.93 15.86 -48.67
N LYS A 55 -10.60 15.95 -48.65
CA LYS A 55 -9.72 14.92 -49.24
C LYS A 55 -9.78 13.58 -48.49
N ILE A 56 -9.97 13.61 -47.17
CA ILE A 56 -10.12 12.42 -46.32
C ILE A 56 -11.39 11.66 -46.72
N LEU A 57 -12.51 12.37 -46.88
CA LEU A 57 -13.80 11.82 -47.29
C LEU A 57 -13.72 11.08 -48.64
N HIS A 58 -13.04 11.65 -49.64
CA HIS A 58 -12.86 11.01 -50.95
C HIS A 58 -11.94 9.78 -50.95
N ARG A 59 -11.17 9.54 -49.87
CA ARG A 59 -10.27 8.39 -49.71
C ARG A 59 -10.57 7.61 -48.43
N SER A 60 -11.86 7.39 -48.14
CA SER A 60 -12.36 6.81 -46.90
C SER A 60 -11.68 5.49 -46.51
N LEU A 61 -11.45 4.58 -47.46
CA LEU A 61 -10.87 3.26 -47.18
C LEU A 61 -9.48 3.33 -46.52
N ARG A 62 -8.63 4.27 -46.96
CA ARG A 62 -7.28 4.46 -46.42
C ARG A 62 -7.31 4.96 -44.97
N TRP A 63 -8.26 5.84 -44.66
CA TRP A 63 -8.39 6.42 -43.33
C TRP A 63 -9.06 5.46 -42.35
N ILE A 64 -9.99 4.62 -42.82
CA ILE A 64 -10.52 3.50 -42.03
C ILE A 64 -9.39 2.53 -41.67
N MET A 65 -8.50 2.18 -42.60
CA MET A 65 -7.34 1.34 -42.30
C MET A 65 -6.41 1.94 -41.23
N ILE A 66 -6.15 3.26 -41.30
CA ILE A 66 -5.37 3.97 -40.28
C ILE A 66 -6.09 3.94 -38.93
N TYR A 67 -7.41 4.13 -38.91
CA TYR A 67 -8.20 4.05 -37.70
C TYR A 67 -8.17 2.66 -37.05
N VAL A 68 -8.28 1.59 -37.85
CA VAL A 68 -8.14 0.21 -37.36
C VAL A 68 -6.73 -0.04 -36.80
N LEU A 69 -5.69 0.49 -37.45
CA LEU A 69 -4.31 0.43 -36.93
C LEU A 69 -4.19 1.15 -35.57
N LEU A 70 -4.81 2.32 -35.44
CA LEU A 70 -4.85 3.09 -34.19
C LEU A 70 -5.59 2.32 -33.08
N LEU A 71 -6.71 1.67 -33.40
CA LEU A 71 -7.40 0.77 -32.46
C LEU A 71 -6.51 -0.40 -32.02
N GLY A 72 -5.77 -1.01 -32.96
CA GLY A 72 -4.77 -2.04 -32.62
C GLY A 72 -3.69 -1.52 -31.69
N GLY A 73 -3.19 -0.30 -31.95
CA GLY A 73 -2.24 0.40 -31.07
C GLY A 73 -2.82 0.71 -29.68
N MET A 74 -4.11 1.05 -29.60
CA MET A 74 -4.82 1.25 -28.33
C MET A 74 -4.81 -0.02 -27.50
N VAL A 75 -5.21 -1.15 -28.08
CA VAL A 75 -5.24 -2.46 -27.40
C VAL A 75 -3.83 -2.85 -26.95
N PHE A 76 -2.83 -2.67 -27.81
CA PHE A 76 -1.43 -2.95 -27.48
C PHE A 76 -0.94 -2.12 -26.28
N LEU A 77 -1.18 -0.80 -26.30
CA LEU A 77 -0.81 0.10 -25.20
C LEU A 77 -1.54 -0.25 -23.91
N PHE A 78 -2.84 -0.54 -23.99
CA PHE A 78 -3.64 -0.87 -22.82
C PHE A 78 -3.16 -2.16 -22.15
N LEU A 79 -2.76 -3.17 -22.94
CA LEU A 79 -2.21 -4.43 -22.42
C LEU A 79 -0.80 -4.29 -21.84
N HIS A 80 0.00 -3.33 -22.30
CA HIS A 80 1.36 -3.11 -21.83
C HIS A 80 1.46 -2.05 -20.72
N LEU A 81 0.38 -1.33 -20.42
CA LEU A 81 0.39 -0.29 -19.40
C LEU A 81 0.35 -0.95 -18.00
N PRO A 82 1.38 -0.77 -17.17
CA PRO A 82 1.43 -1.38 -15.84
C PRO A 82 0.28 -0.86 -14.97
N THR A 83 -0.37 -1.74 -14.22
CA THR A 83 -1.46 -1.36 -13.31
C THR A 83 -0.93 -1.02 -11.93
N SER A 84 -1.58 -0.06 -11.29
CA SER A 84 -1.44 0.20 -9.86
C SER A 84 -2.76 0.71 -9.29
N PHE A 85 -2.86 0.83 -7.97
CA PHE A 85 -4.08 1.37 -7.34
C PHE A 85 -4.00 2.89 -7.12
N LEU A 86 -2.99 3.33 -6.37
CA LEU A 86 -2.77 4.72 -6.02
C LEU A 86 -1.29 5.09 -6.17
N PRO A 87 -0.98 6.31 -6.64
CA PRO A 87 0.39 6.77 -6.77
C PRO A 87 1.03 7.01 -5.40
N LEU A 88 2.35 6.90 -5.37
CA LEU A 88 3.11 7.20 -4.17
C LEU A 88 3.22 8.70 -3.95
N GLU A 89 2.76 9.15 -2.79
CA GLU A 89 2.83 10.55 -2.38
C GLU A 89 3.92 10.77 -1.33
N ASP A 90 4.56 11.93 -1.40
CA ASP A 90 5.34 12.45 -0.27
C ASP A 90 4.39 13.22 0.64
N ARG A 91 4.26 12.76 1.89
CA ARG A 91 3.38 13.36 2.90
C ARG A 91 4.17 14.08 3.99
N GLY A 92 5.47 14.27 3.78
CA GLY A 92 6.37 14.87 4.77
C GLY A 92 6.64 13.98 5.97
N MET A 93 6.13 12.75 6.01
CA MET A 93 6.36 11.79 7.09
C MET A 93 6.69 10.40 6.57
N PHE A 94 7.64 9.74 7.22
CA PHE A 94 7.94 8.33 7.01
C PHE A 94 8.13 7.63 8.36
N THR A 95 8.07 6.30 8.35
CA THR A 95 8.30 5.49 9.54
C THR A 95 9.40 4.48 9.31
N THR A 96 10.29 4.35 10.27
CA THR A 96 11.33 3.31 10.23
C THR A 96 11.03 2.31 11.32
N SER A 97 10.96 1.03 10.97
CA SER A 97 10.88 -0.03 11.97
C SER A 97 12.27 -0.56 12.22
N VAL A 98 12.57 -0.80 13.49
CA VAL A 98 13.82 -1.42 13.94
C VAL A 98 13.47 -2.75 14.56
N GLN A 99 13.97 -3.80 13.94
CA GLN A 99 13.74 -5.16 14.38
C GLN A 99 15.09 -5.79 14.71
N LEU A 100 15.25 -6.15 15.99
CA LEU A 100 16.36 -6.99 16.42
C LEU A 100 15.94 -8.47 16.35
N PRO A 101 16.90 -9.41 16.29
CA PRO A 101 16.63 -10.84 16.43
C PRO A 101 15.82 -11.13 17.70
N SER A 102 14.90 -12.08 17.63
CA SER A 102 14.09 -12.45 18.79
C SER A 102 14.93 -12.87 19.98
N GLY A 103 14.51 -12.45 21.18
CA GLY A 103 15.27 -12.62 22.42
C GLY A 103 16.23 -11.47 22.74
N SER A 104 16.30 -10.45 21.89
CA SER A 104 17.04 -9.23 22.19
C SER A 104 16.35 -8.41 23.29
N THR A 105 17.11 -7.82 24.20
CA THR A 105 16.57 -7.06 25.34
C THR A 105 16.15 -5.65 24.93
N GLN A 106 15.25 -5.03 25.70
CA GLN A 106 14.85 -3.63 25.50
C GLN A 106 16.06 -2.69 25.50
N GLN A 107 17.09 -2.96 26.31
CA GLN A 107 18.31 -2.17 26.38
C GLN A 107 19.15 -2.27 25.10
N GLN A 108 19.19 -3.44 24.45
CA GLN A 108 19.83 -3.60 23.16
C GLN A 108 19.07 -2.84 22.06
N THR A 109 17.74 -2.93 22.07
CA THR A 109 16.87 -2.17 21.17
C THR A 109 17.09 -0.66 21.35
N LEU A 110 17.11 -0.15 22.59
CA LEU A 110 17.34 1.26 22.90
C LEU A 110 18.66 1.79 22.32
N LYS A 111 19.75 1.02 22.43
CA LYS A 111 21.07 1.43 21.90
C LYS A 111 21.06 1.55 20.38
N VAL A 112 20.45 0.59 19.68
CA VAL A 112 20.24 0.67 18.23
C VAL A 112 19.34 1.86 17.91
N VAL A 113 18.36 2.11 18.78
CA VAL A 113 17.38 3.15 18.54
C VAL A 113 18.02 4.55 18.57
N GLN A 114 18.80 4.81 19.61
CA GLN A 114 19.57 6.04 19.78
C GLN A 114 20.53 6.28 18.60
N GLN A 115 21.20 5.23 18.11
CA GLN A 115 22.11 5.35 16.97
C GLN A 115 21.41 5.79 15.67
N ALA A 116 20.19 5.31 15.42
CA ALA A 116 19.45 5.74 14.24
C ALA A 116 18.89 7.16 14.41
N GLU A 117 18.45 7.51 15.61
CA GLU A 117 18.01 8.88 15.95
C GLU A 117 19.14 9.89 15.72
N ASP A 118 20.33 9.63 16.26
CA ASP A 118 21.52 10.46 16.08
C ASP A 118 21.90 10.62 14.61
N TYR A 119 21.75 9.57 13.80
CA TYR A 119 21.99 9.63 12.37
C TYR A 119 21.02 10.59 11.67
N PHE A 120 19.72 10.47 11.94
CA PHE A 120 18.72 11.32 11.29
C PHE A 120 18.84 12.79 11.71
N LEU A 121 19.11 13.05 12.99
CA LEU A 121 19.23 14.42 13.50
C LEU A 121 20.53 15.12 13.06
N ASN A 122 21.64 14.39 12.95
CA ASN A 122 22.95 15.00 12.64
C ASN A 122 23.31 14.94 11.15
N ASN A 123 23.09 13.81 10.48
CA ASN A 123 23.48 13.63 9.07
C ASN A 123 22.40 14.10 8.10
N GLU A 124 21.12 13.94 8.45
CA GLU A 124 19.98 14.26 7.60
C GLU A 124 19.21 15.51 8.08
N LYS A 125 19.88 16.43 8.79
CA LYS A 125 19.28 17.68 9.32
C LYS A 125 18.58 18.54 8.25
N GLN A 126 19.02 18.43 7.00
CA GLN A 126 18.41 19.12 5.87
C GLN A 126 17.10 18.48 5.39
N ASN A 127 16.78 17.27 5.81
CA ASN A 127 15.57 16.54 5.41
C ASN A 127 14.69 16.19 6.62
N VAL A 128 15.27 16.16 7.83
CA VAL A 128 14.61 15.76 9.07
C VAL A 128 14.53 16.93 10.07
N GLU A 129 13.31 17.38 10.37
CA GLU A 129 12.96 18.35 11.41
C GLU A 129 12.83 17.72 12.81
N SER A 130 12.19 16.55 12.96
CA SER A 130 12.10 15.87 14.25
C SER A 130 12.12 14.35 14.11
N VAL A 131 12.33 13.68 15.25
CA VAL A 131 12.34 12.23 15.37
C VAL A 131 11.55 11.86 16.62
N PHE A 132 10.56 10.98 16.49
CA PHE A 132 9.88 10.38 17.64
C PHE A 132 10.07 8.87 17.60
N ALA A 133 10.74 8.33 18.62
CA ALA A 133 11.00 6.90 18.74
C ALA A 133 10.16 6.28 19.86
N THR A 134 9.53 5.14 19.57
CA THR A 134 8.85 4.29 20.55
C THR A 134 9.56 2.95 20.62
N ILE A 135 9.82 2.47 21.83
CA ILE A 135 10.47 1.18 22.08
C ILE A 135 9.43 0.24 22.71
N GLY A 136 9.41 -1.02 22.29
CA GLY A 136 8.42 -1.98 22.76
C GLY A 136 7.12 -1.98 21.94
N SER A 137 6.98 -1.07 20.98
CA SER A 137 5.78 -0.88 20.17
C SER A 137 6.13 -0.57 18.72
N GLY A 138 5.36 -1.11 17.78
CA GLY A 138 5.47 -0.78 16.37
C GLY A 138 4.16 -0.92 15.60
N PRO A 139 4.15 -0.51 14.31
CA PRO A 139 2.95 -0.47 13.47
C PRO A 139 2.25 -1.82 13.38
N ARG A 140 3.02 -2.91 13.45
CA ARG A 140 2.57 -4.30 13.42
C ARG A 140 2.62 -4.99 14.78
N ARG A 141 2.33 -4.27 15.89
CA ARG A 141 2.13 -4.73 17.29
C ARG A 141 3.27 -4.46 18.28
N GLN A 142 2.94 -4.62 19.56
CA GLN A 142 3.80 -4.48 20.75
C GLN A 142 4.74 -5.69 20.90
N ARG A 143 6.04 -5.43 20.85
CA ARG A 143 7.09 -6.37 21.31
C ARG A 143 8.28 -5.59 21.86
N PRO A 144 8.91 -6.02 22.97
CA PRO A 144 10.10 -5.36 23.55
C PRO A 144 11.27 -5.21 22.57
N GLU A 145 11.38 -6.14 21.61
CA GLU A 145 12.41 -6.21 20.56
C GLU A 145 12.12 -5.35 19.32
N ARG A 146 10.98 -4.62 19.31
CA ARG A 146 10.57 -3.72 18.22
C ARG A 146 10.67 -2.27 18.65
N GLY A 147 11.41 -1.48 17.88
CA GLY A 147 11.39 -0.02 17.94
C GLY A 147 10.69 0.55 16.71
N ALA A 148 9.84 1.55 16.88
CA ALA A 148 9.20 2.27 15.78
C ALA A 148 9.52 3.76 15.85
N TYR A 149 9.94 4.29 14.72
CA TYR A 149 10.27 5.71 14.53
C TYR A 149 9.18 6.35 13.70
N VAL A 150 8.74 7.53 14.10
CA VAL A 150 7.79 8.31 13.33
C VAL A 150 8.19 9.78 13.41
N ARG A 151 7.97 10.45 12.28
CA ARG A 151 7.66 11.88 12.12
C ARG A 151 8.84 12.83 12.01
N THR A 152 9.03 13.25 10.77
CA THR A 152 9.37 14.62 10.41
C THR A 152 8.08 15.40 10.12
N PRO A 153 7.95 16.66 10.52
CA PRO A 153 7.10 17.62 9.82
C PRO A 153 7.86 18.20 8.62
N GLU A 154 7.15 18.51 7.55
CA GLU A 154 7.72 19.29 6.44
C GLU A 154 7.32 20.76 6.63
N GLY A 155 8.31 21.65 6.71
CA GLY A 155 8.12 23.08 6.50
C GLY A 155 7.95 23.38 5.00
N LEU A 156 6.88 24.08 4.63
CA LEU A 156 6.47 24.50 3.27
C LEU A 156 7.53 25.32 2.45
N GLY A 157 8.75 25.47 2.94
CA GLY A 157 9.78 26.35 2.36
C GLY A 157 10.84 25.68 1.48
N ARG A 158 10.74 24.38 1.16
CA ARG A 158 11.78 23.67 0.39
C ARG A 158 11.49 23.59 -1.11
N THR A 159 12.07 24.53 -1.85
CA THR A 159 12.03 24.57 -3.31
C THR A 159 12.99 23.53 -3.91
N ARG A 160 12.43 22.62 -4.73
CA ARG A 160 13.02 21.77 -5.79
C ARG A 160 14.54 21.50 -5.76
N SER A 161 14.93 20.22 -5.81
CA SER A 161 15.68 19.63 -6.95
C SER A 161 16.38 18.30 -6.64
N HIS A 162 16.51 17.86 -5.39
CA HIS A 162 17.15 16.57 -5.09
C HIS A 162 16.10 15.56 -4.62
N ASN A 163 15.61 14.78 -5.58
CA ASN A 163 15.22 13.39 -5.35
C ASN A 163 14.21 13.15 -4.19
N ARG A 164 13.05 13.80 -4.25
CA ARG A 164 11.92 13.64 -3.29
C ARG A 164 11.50 12.18 -3.05
N PHE A 165 11.69 11.31 -4.04
CA PHE A 165 11.40 9.87 -3.92
C PHE A 165 12.57 9.02 -3.40
N HIS A 166 13.79 9.55 -3.38
CA HIS A 166 15.04 8.80 -3.13
C HIS A 166 15.61 9.00 -1.72
N LEU A 167 14.97 9.82 -0.87
CA LEU A 167 15.35 9.97 0.54
C LEU A 167 15.07 8.72 1.38
N LEU A 168 14.24 7.80 0.87
CA LEU A 168 14.39 6.41 1.24
C LEU A 168 15.36 5.80 0.23
N PRO A 169 16.59 5.47 0.62
CA PRO A 169 17.34 4.54 -0.19
C PRO A 169 16.45 3.30 -0.33
N SER A 170 16.23 2.88 -1.57
CA SER A 170 15.96 1.47 -1.85
C SER A 170 16.87 0.66 -0.91
N SER A 171 16.37 -0.43 -0.34
CA SER A 171 17.07 -1.20 0.72
C SER A 171 18.56 -1.50 0.43
N ASN A 172 19.02 -1.34 -0.82
CA ASN A 172 20.38 -1.44 -1.33
C ASN A 172 21.27 -0.17 -1.30
N ALA A 173 20.73 1.05 -1.13
CA ALA A 173 21.50 2.31 -1.18
C ALA A 173 21.69 3.00 0.18
N GLN A 174 21.57 2.28 1.30
CA GLN A 174 21.93 2.84 2.61
C GLN A 174 23.45 2.98 2.73
N PRO A 175 23.98 4.11 3.25
CA PRO A 175 25.41 4.35 3.35
C PRO A 175 26.11 3.25 4.17
N LYS A 176 27.36 2.95 3.80
CA LYS A 176 28.21 1.86 4.34
C LYS A 176 28.27 1.78 5.89
N ARG A 177 27.87 2.83 6.62
CA ARG A 177 27.74 2.88 8.09
C ARG A 177 26.51 2.17 8.63
N LEU A 178 25.34 2.25 7.99
CA LEU A 178 24.13 1.49 8.39
C LEU A 178 24.29 -0.01 8.12
N THR A 179 25.14 -0.42 7.17
CA THR A 179 25.48 -1.83 6.93
C THR A 179 26.22 -2.50 8.10
N LYS A 180 26.91 -1.75 8.97
CA LYS A 180 27.48 -2.32 10.22
C LYS A 180 26.38 -2.58 11.26
N LEU A 181 25.31 -1.78 11.27
CA LEU A 181 24.09 -1.99 12.06
C LEU A 181 23.19 -3.10 11.47
N LYS A 182 23.15 -3.27 10.14
CA LYS A 182 22.45 -4.37 9.45
C LYS A 182 22.89 -5.76 9.87
N LYS A 183 24.11 -5.93 10.40
CA LYS A 183 24.56 -7.22 10.97
C LYS A 183 23.83 -7.59 12.27
N ARG A 184 23.13 -6.66 12.92
CA ARG A 184 22.43 -6.84 14.21
C ARG A 184 20.95 -6.42 14.22
N ALA A 185 20.48 -5.63 13.26
CA ALA A 185 19.08 -5.20 13.18
C ALA A 185 18.65 -4.90 11.74
N SER A 186 17.42 -5.24 11.36
CA SER A 186 16.83 -4.76 10.11
C SER A 186 16.19 -3.39 10.33
N LEU A 187 16.47 -2.47 9.39
CA LEU A 187 16.02 -1.07 9.40
C LEU A 187 15.17 -0.76 8.14
N PRO A 188 14.00 -1.39 7.95
CA PRO A 188 13.05 -0.97 6.92
C PRO A 188 12.49 0.42 7.22
N ALA A 189 12.67 1.34 6.28
CA ALA A 189 11.89 2.56 6.24
C ALA A 189 10.70 2.33 5.29
N VAL A 190 9.48 2.54 5.80
CA VAL A 190 8.21 2.31 5.10
C VAL A 190 7.42 3.62 5.14
N ARG A 191 6.91 4.05 3.97
CA ARG A 191 6.01 5.20 3.87
C ARG A 191 4.61 4.80 4.30
N ARG A 192 3.93 5.67 5.07
CA ARG A 192 2.53 5.47 5.43
C ARG A 192 1.63 6.26 4.48
N PRO A 193 0.74 5.63 3.72
CA PRO A 193 -0.36 6.31 3.06
C PRO A 193 -1.51 6.58 4.02
N SER A 194 -2.62 7.02 3.42
CA SER A 194 -3.88 7.38 4.04
C SER A 194 -4.28 6.43 5.16
N ALA A 195 -4.76 7.03 6.25
CA ALA A 195 -5.34 6.31 7.37
C ALA A 195 -6.37 5.30 6.84
N GLY A 196 -6.14 4.01 7.08
CA GLY A 196 -7.08 2.92 6.78
C GLY A 196 -6.66 1.94 5.68
N LEU A 197 -5.72 2.27 4.78
CA LEU A 197 -5.47 1.44 3.59
C LEU A 197 -4.21 0.54 3.63
N GLY A 198 -3.32 0.66 4.62
CA GLY A 198 -2.07 -0.14 4.70
C GLY A 198 -0.85 0.67 4.28
N SER A 199 0.27 0.06 3.84
CA SER A 199 1.46 0.77 3.32
C SER A 199 1.45 0.83 1.78
N SER A 200 1.54 2.01 1.16
CA SER A 200 1.18 2.25 -0.26
C SER A 200 2.19 1.78 -1.28
N ALA A 201 3.42 1.50 -0.86
CA ALA A 201 4.49 1.16 -1.78
C ALA A 201 4.54 -0.31 -2.18
N GLY A 202 3.54 -1.11 -1.79
CA GLY A 202 3.68 -2.54 -1.84
C GLY A 202 2.41 -3.34 -1.97
N PHE A 203 2.62 -4.65 -1.88
CA PHE A 203 1.58 -5.66 -1.90
C PHE A 203 1.46 -6.32 -0.53
N ASP A 204 0.26 -6.80 -0.22
CA ASP A 204 -0.07 -7.50 1.01
C ASP A 204 -0.84 -8.77 0.69
N MET A 205 -0.23 -9.92 1.01
CA MET A 205 -0.80 -11.24 0.75
C MET A 205 -0.72 -12.13 1.97
N GLU A 206 -1.67 -13.05 2.05
CA GLU A 206 -1.77 -14.06 3.08
C GLU A 206 -1.50 -15.42 2.43
N LEU A 207 -0.49 -16.13 2.94
CA LEU A 207 -0.17 -17.48 2.51
C LEU A 207 -0.66 -18.46 3.56
N GLY A 208 -1.66 -19.26 3.22
CA GLY A 208 -2.32 -20.15 4.17
C GLY A 208 -2.74 -21.49 3.58
N GLY A 209 -3.30 -22.35 4.43
CA GLY A 209 -3.91 -23.60 3.96
C GLY A 209 -5.10 -23.31 3.04
N SER A 210 -5.13 -23.95 1.87
CA SER A 210 -6.24 -23.82 0.92
C SER A 210 -7.52 -24.47 1.47
N ARG A 211 -8.70 -23.97 1.03
CA ARG A 211 -10.03 -24.45 1.41
C ARG A 211 -10.11 -25.98 1.36
N GLY A 212 -10.22 -26.62 2.53
CA GLY A 212 -10.43 -28.07 2.66
C GLY A 212 -9.21 -28.91 3.07
N GLN A 213 -7.99 -28.37 3.02
CA GLN A 213 -6.79 -29.05 3.55
C GLN A 213 -6.38 -28.43 4.88
N ARG A 214 -6.62 -29.15 5.98
CA ARG A 214 -5.93 -28.90 7.25
C ARG A 214 -4.45 -29.12 6.98
N THR A 215 -3.67 -28.05 6.83
CA THR A 215 -2.22 -28.14 6.87
C THR A 215 -1.86 -28.76 8.22
N ARG A 216 -1.40 -30.02 8.18
CA ARG A 216 -1.08 -30.84 9.36
C ARG A 216 0.20 -30.37 10.06
N SER A 217 0.82 -29.32 9.53
CA SER A 217 2.09 -28.80 9.98
C SER A 217 1.86 -27.89 11.19
N ALA A 218 2.15 -28.42 12.39
CA ALA A 218 2.38 -27.62 13.59
C ALA A 218 3.51 -26.58 13.39
N ASP A 219 4.26 -26.69 12.29
CA ASP A 219 5.40 -25.86 11.91
C ASP A 219 5.04 -24.65 11.02
N GLY A 220 3.77 -24.46 10.66
CA GLY A 220 3.32 -23.35 9.80
C GLY A 220 3.52 -23.60 8.28
N PRO A 221 3.02 -22.71 7.41
CA PRO A 221 3.26 -22.80 5.97
C PRO A 221 4.75 -22.61 5.64
N PRO A 222 5.28 -23.22 4.55
CA PRO A 222 6.65 -23.01 4.12
C PRO A 222 6.81 -21.52 3.78
N ALA A 223 7.71 -20.87 4.50
CA ALA A 223 8.17 -19.53 4.17
C ALA A 223 8.67 -19.51 2.72
N ILE A 224 8.10 -18.67 1.85
CA ILE A 224 8.78 -18.32 0.59
C ILE A 224 10.00 -17.50 1.01
N PRO A 225 11.22 -18.03 0.87
CA PRO A 225 12.39 -17.32 1.37
C PRO A 225 12.58 -16.04 0.56
N CYS A 226 12.79 -14.91 1.22
CA CYS A 226 13.00 -13.63 0.54
C CYS A 226 14.22 -13.60 -0.40
N TRP A 227 15.12 -14.59 -0.33
CA TRP A 227 16.23 -14.77 -1.28
C TRP A 227 15.82 -15.43 -2.60
N SER A 228 14.66 -16.10 -2.68
CA SER A 228 14.14 -16.67 -3.92
C SER A 228 13.34 -15.67 -4.76
N TRP A 229 13.22 -14.41 -4.28
CA TRP A 229 12.45 -13.38 -4.96
C TRP A 229 13.24 -12.83 -6.15
N PRO A 230 12.62 -12.68 -7.34
CA PRO A 230 13.28 -12.11 -8.49
C PRO A 230 13.63 -10.63 -8.26
N ALA A 231 14.67 -10.13 -8.93
CA ALA A 231 15.20 -8.76 -8.75
C ALA A 231 14.18 -7.62 -8.98
N LYS A 232 13.03 -7.93 -9.60
CA LYS A 232 11.90 -7.00 -9.83
C LYS A 232 11.04 -6.79 -8.57
N ILE A 233 11.20 -7.62 -7.54
CA ILE A 233 10.55 -7.45 -6.25
C ILE A 233 11.62 -7.04 -5.25
N THR A 234 11.40 -5.93 -4.56
CA THR A 234 12.21 -5.61 -3.38
C THR A 234 11.54 -6.26 -2.18
N SER A 235 12.22 -7.23 -1.56
CA SER A 235 11.77 -7.73 -0.27
C SER A 235 11.69 -6.55 0.70
N SER A 236 10.47 -6.15 1.07
CA SER A 236 10.33 -5.30 2.24
C SER A 236 10.95 -6.06 3.39
N PRO A 237 11.83 -5.48 4.20
CA PRO A 237 12.37 -6.17 5.36
C PRO A 237 11.27 -6.64 6.35
N ALA A 238 10.02 -6.19 6.16
CA ALA A 238 8.83 -6.75 6.81
C ALA A 238 8.48 -8.18 6.33
N SER A 239 8.60 -8.55 5.04
CA SER A 239 8.33 -9.92 4.56
C SER A 239 9.35 -10.93 5.07
N ALA A 240 10.61 -10.51 5.23
CA ALA A 240 11.66 -11.36 5.79
C ALA A 240 11.37 -11.77 7.25
N THR A 241 10.43 -11.09 7.92
CA THR A 241 10.18 -11.25 9.36
C THR A 241 8.92 -12.07 9.67
N THR A 242 7.90 -12.07 8.81
CA THR A 242 6.67 -12.84 9.10
C THR A 242 6.89 -14.34 8.92
N ALA A 243 7.84 -14.74 8.09
CA ALA A 243 7.86 -16.11 7.59
C ALA A 243 8.38 -17.18 8.58
N SER A 244 9.25 -16.88 9.56
CA SER A 244 9.81 -17.98 10.38
C SER A 244 10.73 -17.55 11.53
N THR A 245 10.33 -16.62 12.41
CA THR A 245 11.13 -16.48 13.66
C THR A 245 10.64 -17.49 14.68
N ILE A 246 11.06 -18.74 14.51
CA ILE A 246 11.01 -19.73 15.57
C ILE A 246 11.88 -19.20 16.71
N VAL A 247 11.25 -18.91 17.84
CA VAL A 247 11.97 -18.39 19.01
C VAL A 247 12.28 -19.55 19.93
N ARG A 248 13.50 -19.53 20.47
CA ARG A 248 13.89 -20.42 21.54
C ARG A 248 13.15 -19.99 22.80
N SER A 249 12.05 -20.68 23.09
CA SER A 249 11.29 -20.55 24.32
C SER A 249 11.87 -21.47 25.39
N PHE A 250 11.70 -21.08 26.65
CA PHE A 250 12.09 -21.91 27.77
C PHE A 250 10.85 -22.62 28.29
N ARG A 251 10.82 -23.95 28.19
CA ARG A 251 9.69 -24.75 28.69
C ARG A 251 10.02 -25.25 30.08
N TRP A 252 9.15 -24.92 31.03
CA TRP A 252 9.13 -25.52 32.34
C TRP A 252 8.15 -26.68 32.35
N THR A 253 8.64 -27.84 32.77
CA THR A 253 7.81 -29.02 32.94
C THR A 253 7.86 -29.40 34.41
N SER A 254 6.76 -29.15 35.10
CA SER A 254 6.54 -29.70 36.45
C SER A 254 6.25 -31.18 36.33
N ILE A 255 6.93 -31.99 37.14
CA ILE A 255 6.67 -33.43 37.21
C ILE A 255 5.61 -33.64 38.28
N SER A 256 4.35 -33.78 37.85
CA SER A 256 3.18 -33.93 38.73
C SER A 256 3.35 -35.00 39.80
N VAL A 257 3.98 -36.13 39.46
CA VAL A 257 4.26 -37.24 40.39
C VAL A 257 5.22 -36.84 41.51
N LYS A 258 6.26 -36.05 41.21
CA LYS A 258 7.21 -35.57 42.22
C LYS A 258 6.60 -34.47 43.10
N ALA A 259 5.83 -33.57 42.52
CA ALA A 259 5.12 -32.53 43.28
C ALA A 259 4.13 -33.14 44.28
N GLN A 260 3.36 -34.15 43.85
CA GLN A 260 2.43 -34.88 44.72
C GLN A 260 3.14 -35.66 45.83
N ALA A 261 4.25 -36.35 45.53
CA ALA A 261 5.03 -37.05 46.55
C ALA A 261 5.62 -36.12 47.62
N LEU A 262 5.90 -34.86 47.27
CA LEU A 262 6.40 -33.83 48.17
C LEU A 262 5.27 -33.04 48.87
N GLY A 263 4.00 -33.37 48.60
CA GLY A 263 2.83 -32.73 49.20
C GLY A 263 2.58 -31.30 48.70
N VAL A 264 3.03 -30.96 47.48
CA VAL A 264 2.88 -29.62 46.89
C VAL A 264 1.70 -29.60 45.91
N SER A 265 0.77 -28.66 46.08
CA SER A 265 -0.37 -28.47 45.16
C SER A 265 0.09 -27.93 43.80
N ILE A 266 -0.54 -28.39 42.72
CA ILE A 266 -0.27 -27.88 41.36
C ILE A 266 -0.73 -26.42 41.25
N ASP A 267 -1.80 -26.04 41.95
CA ASP A 267 -2.32 -24.66 41.94
C ASP A 267 -1.32 -23.71 42.60
N ASP A 268 -0.76 -24.07 43.76
CA ASP A 268 0.27 -23.26 44.44
C ASP A 268 1.54 -23.09 43.59
N ILE A 269 1.92 -24.13 42.83
CA ILE A 269 3.04 -24.07 41.87
C ILE A 269 2.71 -23.06 40.76
N ASN A 270 1.53 -23.17 40.15
CA ASN A 270 1.11 -22.29 39.07
C ASN A 270 0.97 -20.83 39.52
N ASP A 271 0.37 -20.59 40.69
CA ASP A 271 0.17 -19.26 41.25
C ASP A 271 1.50 -18.58 41.60
N THR A 272 2.42 -19.33 42.21
CA THR A 272 3.77 -18.82 42.52
C THR A 272 4.50 -18.43 41.24
N LEU A 273 4.43 -19.28 40.22
CA LEU A 273 5.13 -19.10 38.95
C LEU A 273 4.52 -17.95 38.13
N GLN A 274 3.20 -17.89 38.03
CA GLN A 274 2.47 -16.80 37.37
C GLN A 274 2.71 -15.46 38.06
N THR A 275 2.67 -15.42 39.39
CA THR A 275 2.88 -14.19 40.15
C THR A 275 4.33 -13.71 40.05
N ALA A 276 5.30 -14.61 40.22
CA ALA A 276 6.72 -14.25 40.17
C ALA A 276 7.14 -13.75 38.78
N TRP A 277 6.81 -14.48 37.71
CA TRP A 277 7.32 -14.21 36.35
C TRP A 277 6.35 -13.43 35.47
N GLY A 278 5.04 -13.69 35.58
CA GLY A 278 4.00 -13.11 34.72
C GLY A 278 3.37 -11.82 35.24
N SER A 279 3.64 -11.45 36.49
CA SER A 279 2.91 -10.43 37.28
C SER A 279 1.44 -10.79 37.50
N SER A 280 0.94 -10.57 38.71
CA SER A 280 -0.45 -10.80 39.07
C SER A 280 -1.12 -9.49 39.45
N TYR A 281 -2.29 -9.22 38.86
CA TYR A 281 -3.16 -8.13 39.28
C TYR A 281 -3.95 -8.59 40.50
N VAL A 282 -3.79 -7.89 41.62
CA VAL A 282 -4.42 -8.29 42.90
C VAL A 282 -5.72 -7.51 43.12
N ASN A 283 -5.63 -6.19 43.09
CA ASN A 283 -6.75 -5.28 43.33
C ASN A 283 -6.41 -3.87 42.86
N ASP A 284 -7.30 -2.93 43.14
CA ASP A 284 -7.10 -1.51 42.90
C ASP A 284 -6.83 -0.74 44.19
N PHE A 285 -6.13 0.38 44.08
CA PHE A 285 -5.91 1.35 45.15
C PHE A 285 -6.15 2.78 44.65
N MET A 286 -6.39 3.71 45.57
CA MET A 286 -6.62 5.11 45.23
C MET A 286 -5.31 5.92 45.33
N ASP A 287 -4.86 6.48 44.21
CA ASP A 287 -3.73 7.43 44.15
C ASP A 287 -4.23 8.77 43.63
N ARG A 288 -4.20 9.81 44.49
CA ARG A 288 -4.59 11.20 44.14
C ARG A 288 -5.96 11.29 43.46
N GLY A 289 -6.96 10.62 44.04
CA GLY A 289 -8.34 10.63 43.53
C GLY A 289 -8.57 9.79 42.27
N ARG A 290 -7.55 9.06 41.79
CA ARG A 290 -7.68 8.12 40.67
C ARG A 290 -7.43 6.70 41.13
N VAL A 291 -8.36 5.82 40.79
CA VAL A 291 -8.21 4.37 41.00
C VAL A 291 -7.10 3.85 40.08
N LYS A 292 -6.13 3.12 40.64
CA LYS A 292 -4.98 2.52 39.96
C LYS A 292 -4.84 1.06 40.35
N LYS A 293 -4.25 0.27 39.47
CA LYS A 293 -4.04 -1.17 39.66
C LYS A 293 -2.84 -1.45 40.57
N VAL A 294 -2.97 -2.48 41.41
CA VAL A 294 -1.88 -3.08 42.18
C VAL A 294 -1.43 -4.35 41.48
N TYR A 295 -0.14 -4.40 41.14
CA TYR A 295 0.50 -5.58 40.58
C TYR A 295 1.53 -6.13 41.55
N VAL A 296 1.53 -7.45 41.74
CA VAL A 296 2.59 -8.17 42.45
C VAL A 296 3.44 -8.90 41.41
N GLN A 297 4.76 -8.72 41.49
CA GLN A 297 5.73 -9.39 40.63
C GLN A 297 7.04 -9.56 41.39
N ALA A 298 7.81 -10.59 41.05
CA ALA A 298 9.18 -10.69 41.53
C ALA A 298 10.04 -9.52 41.07
N ALA A 299 10.93 -9.06 41.95
CA ALA A 299 11.96 -8.10 41.58
C ALA A 299 12.86 -8.67 40.48
N ALA A 300 13.28 -7.81 39.55
CA ALA A 300 13.99 -8.22 38.33
C ALA A 300 15.17 -9.19 38.57
N PRO A 301 16.07 -8.99 39.56
CA PRO A 301 17.23 -9.86 39.75
C PRO A 301 16.91 -11.34 40.05
N TYR A 302 15.69 -11.66 40.49
CA TYR A 302 15.27 -13.02 40.84
C TYR A 302 14.46 -13.70 39.73
N ARG A 303 14.47 -13.11 38.52
CA ARG A 303 13.71 -13.58 37.36
C ARG A 303 14.30 -13.14 36.01
N MET A 304 15.63 -13.13 35.89
CA MET A 304 16.30 -12.82 34.61
C MET A 304 16.77 -14.08 33.89
N LEU A 305 17.21 -15.08 34.65
CA LEU A 305 17.89 -16.26 34.14
C LEU A 305 17.07 -17.53 34.39
N PRO A 306 17.23 -18.55 33.53
CA PRO A 306 16.70 -19.90 33.76
C PRO A 306 16.93 -20.44 35.17
N ASP A 307 18.12 -20.22 35.72
CA ASP A 307 18.55 -20.78 37.00
C ASP A 307 17.90 -20.07 38.21
N ASP A 308 17.37 -18.86 38.01
CA ASP A 308 16.71 -18.08 39.06
C ASP A 308 15.44 -18.78 39.57
N ILE A 309 14.87 -19.72 38.80
CA ILE A 309 13.75 -20.56 39.26
C ILE A 309 14.10 -21.34 40.54
N ASN A 310 15.37 -21.69 40.73
CA ASN A 310 15.83 -22.44 41.89
C ASN A 310 15.81 -21.61 43.19
N LEU A 311 15.67 -20.29 43.08
CA LEU A 311 15.53 -19.38 44.22
C LEU A 311 14.11 -19.38 44.81
N TRP A 312 13.14 -19.94 44.07
CA TRP A 312 11.74 -19.97 44.46
C TRP A 312 11.38 -21.23 45.22
N TYR A 313 10.50 -21.08 46.19
CA TYR A 313 10.02 -22.15 47.05
C TYR A 313 8.49 -22.13 47.12
N VAL A 314 7.90 -23.32 47.19
CA VAL A 314 6.46 -23.49 47.39
C VAL A 314 6.24 -24.22 48.71
N ARG A 315 5.23 -23.82 49.46
CA ARG A 315 4.87 -24.48 50.72
C ARG A 315 4.14 -25.80 50.43
N ASN A 316 4.52 -26.86 51.12
CA ASN A 316 3.80 -28.14 51.04
C ASN A 316 2.74 -28.29 52.14
N SER A 317 1.93 -29.34 52.07
CA SER A 317 0.87 -29.66 53.04
C SER A 317 1.38 -29.86 54.47
N SER A 318 2.65 -30.23 54.64
CA SER A 318 3.32 -30.37 55.94
C SER A 318 3.90 -29.04 56.46
N GLY A 319 3.70 -27.92 55.75
CA GLY A 319 4.16 -26.59 56.13
C GLY A 319 5.62 -26.28 55.79
N THR A 320 6.37 -27.23 55.22
CA THR A 320 7.76 -27.07 54.80
C THR A 320 7.88 -26.40 53.41
N MET A 321 8.99 -25.71 53.17
CA MET A 321 9.26 -25.04 51.89
C MET A 321 10.05 -25.96 50.97
N VAL A 322 9.50 -26.24 49.79
CA VAL A 322 10.11 -27.11 48.79
C VAL A 322 10.64 -26.24 47.64
N PRO A 323 11.93 -26.32 47.28
CA PRO A 323 12.48 -25.56 46.17
C PRO A 323 11.95 -26.09 44.83
N PHE A 324 11.80 -25.21 43.84
CA PHE A 324 11.36 -25.60 42.50
C PHE A 324 12.27 -26.66 41.83
N SER A 325 13.56 -26.70 42.17
CA SER A 325 14.51 -27.70 41.67
C SER A 325 14.15 -29.15 42.04
N ALA A 326 13.34 -29.37 43.08
CA ALA A 326 12.95 -30.69 43.54
C ALA A 326 11.91 -31.37 42.62
N PHE A 327 11.08 -30.58 41.93
CA PHE A 327 9.94 -31.10 41.14
C PHE A 327 9.81 -30.51 39.73
N ALA A 328 10.53 -29.43 39.40
CA ALA A 328 10.53 -28.82 38.08
C ALA A 328 11.78 -29.21 37.28
N THR A 329 11.59 -29.48 36.00
CA THR A 329 12.68 -29.61 35.02
C THR A 329 12.50 -28.57 33.94
N SER A 330 13.61 -28.11 33.40
CA SER A 330 13.61 -27.02 32.44
C SER A 330 14.40 -27.42 31.20
N ARG A 331 13.85 -27.10 30.03
CA ARG A 331 14.51 -27.36 28.75
C ARG A 331 14.21 -26.24 27.76
N TRP A 332 15.17 -26.03 26.88
CA TRP A 332 14.95 -25.15 25.75
C TRP A 332 14.14 -25.85 24.67
N GLU A 333 13.12 -25.16 24.17
CA GLU A 333 12.29 -25.64 23.08
C GLU A 333 12.04 -24.50 22.09
N THR A 334 11.99 -24.85 20.82
CA THR A 334 11.68 -23.93 19.73
C THR A 334 10.18 -23.87 19.51
N GLY A 335 9.61 -22.67 19.50
CA GLY A 335 8.19 -22.46 19.22
C GLY A 335 7.96 -21.18 18.44
N SER A 336 6.82 -21.10 17.74
CA SER A 336 6.43 -19.84 17.12
C SER A 336 5.91 -18.87 18.19
N PRO A 337 6.47 -17.66 18.30
CA PRO A 337 6.01 -16.64 19.23
C PRO A 337 4.70 -15.98 18.74
N ARG A 338 4.23 -16.29 17.53
CA ARG A 338 3.00 -15.73 16.95
C ARG A 338 2.40 -16.72 15.96
N LEU A 339 1.13 -17.04 16.16
CA LEU A 339 0.33 -17.75 15.17
C LEU A 339 -0.62 -16.75 14.51
N GLU A 340 -0.55 -16.68 13.20
CA GLU A 340 -1.39 -15.82 12.37
C GLU A 340 -2.50 -16.65 11.73
N ARG A 341 -3.67 -16.02 11.56
CA ARG A 341 -4.82 -16.64 10.93
C ARG A 341 -5.50 -15.64 10.01
N TYR A 342 -5.91 -16.12 8.85
CA TYR A 342 -6.68 -15.35 7.88
C TYR A 342 -7.90 -16.18 7.46
N ASN A 343 -9.09 -15.57 7.45
CA ASN A 343 -10.37 -16.23 7.15
C ASN A 343 -10.62 -17.55 7.92
N GLY A 344 -10.10 -17.65 9.15
CA GLY A 344 -10.23 -18.83 10.02
C GLY A 344 -9.15 -19.91 9.83
N TYR A 345 -8.31 -19.81 8.80
CA TYR A 345 -7.21 -20.73 8.52
C TYR A 345 -5.89 -20.21 9.07
N SER A 346 -4.96 -21.10 9.40
CA SER A 346 -3.58 -20.71 9.71
C SER A 346 -2.94 -20.14 8.45
N ALA A 347 -2.45 -18.91 8.55
CA ALA A 347 -1.87 -18.16 7.45
C ALA A 347 -0.64 -17.39 7.93
N VAL A 348 0.17 -16.92 7.00
CA VAL A 348 1.33 -16.06 7.23
C VAL A 348 1.23 -14.85 6.30
N GLU A 349 1.28 -13.67 6.90
CA GLU A 349 1.19 -12.38 6.19
C GLU A 349 2.53 -12.03 5.51
N ILE A 350 2.57 -12.02 4.18
CA ILE A 350 3.75 -11.64 3.40
C ILE A 350 3.52 -10.27 2.77
N VAL A 351 4.39 -9.32 3.09
CA VAL A 351 4.30 -7.94 2.59
C VAL A 351 5.60 -7.51 1.94
N GLY A 352 5.53 -7.08 0.70
CA GLY A 352 6.67 -6.66 -0.11
C GLY A 352 6.40 -5.36 -0.85
N GLU A 353 7.43 -4.80 -1.47
CA GLU A 353 7.31 -3.60 -2.29
C GLU A 353 7.76 -3.91 -3.72
N ALA A 354 7.17 -3.23 -4.70
CA ALA A 354 7.66 -3.31 -6.07
C ALA A 354 9.05 -2.64 -6.16
N ALA A 355 9.95 -3.17 -6.99
CA ALA A 355 11.23 -2.51 -7.21
C ALA A 355 11.05 -1.11 -7.85
N PRO A 356 12.00 -0.18 -7.69
CA PRO A 356 11.92 1.14 -8.30
C PRO A 356 11.68 1.04 -9.82
N GLY A 357 10.62 1.70 -10.30
CA GLY A 357 10.22 1.66 -11.72
C GLY A 357 9.38 0.43 -12.11
N VAL A 358 8.96 -0.40 -11.15
CA VAL A 358 8.04 -1.52 -11.35
C VAL A 358 6.71 -1.19 -10.66
N SER A 359 5.59 -1.51 -11.31
CA SER A 359 4.27 -1.27 -10.74
C SER A 359 3.87 -2.31 -9.69
N THR A 360 2.93 -1.93 -8.82
CA THR A 360 2.37 -2.84 -7.81
C THR A 360 1.69 -4.04 -8.44
N GLY A 361 0.91 -3.84 -9.52
CA GLY A 361 0.26 -4.94 -10.24
C GLY A 361 1.26 -5.94 -10.82
N THR A 362 2.40 -5.47 -11.33
CA THR A 362 3.47 -6.36 -11.82
C THR A 362 4.07 -7.19 -10.69
N ALA A 363 4.30 -6.57 -9.52
CA ALA A 363 4.78 -7.30 -8.34
C ALA A 363 3.77 -8.35 -7.86
N MET A 364 2.47 -8.03 -7.92
CA MET A 364 1.41 -8.97 -7.56
C MET A 364 1.37 -10.19 -8.49
N THR A 365 1.48 -9.99 -9.81
CA THR A 365 1.53 -11.09 -10.78
C THR A 365 2.73 -12.01 -10.52
N ILE A 366 3.91 -11.45 -10.25
CA ILE A 366 5.10 -12.25 -9.94
C ILE A 366 4.90 -13.08 -8.66
N MET A 367 4.25 -12.51 -7.64
CA MET A 367 3.97 -13.24 -6.40
C MET A 367 2.95 -14.37 -6.60
N GLU A 368 1.98 -14.19 -7.50
CA GLU A 368 1.08 -15.26 -7.93
C GLU A 368 1.83 -16.39 -8.64
N GLU A 369 2.74 -16.08 -9.54
CA GLU A 369 3.58 -17.07 -10.22
C GLU A 369 4.47 -17.84 -9.23
N LEU A 370 5.03 -17.15 -8.23
CA LEU A 370 5.81 -17.79 -7.16
C LEU A 370 4.94 -18.68 -6.27
N ALA A 371 3.71 -18.26 -5.96
CA ALA A 371 2.80 -19.04 -5.14
C ALA A 371 2.36 -20.35 -5.83
N GLN A 372 2.28 -20.35 -7.17
CA GLN A 372 1.98 -21.57 -7.94
C GLN A 372 3.08 -22.63 -7.87
N GLN A 373 4.32 -22.25 -7.53
CA GLN A 373 5.44 -23.19 -7.37
C GLN A 373 5.45 -23.88 -5.99
N LEU A 374 4.58 -23.47 -5.07
CA LEU A 374 4.49 -24.08 -3.75
C LEU A 374 3.84 -25.47 -3.81
N PRO A 375 4.14 -26.35 -2.83
CA PRO A 375 3.48 -27.65 -2.73
C PRO A 375 1.96 -27.53 -2.69
N ASN A 376 1.27 -28.52 -3.26
CA ASN A 376 -0.19 -28.60 -3.21
C ASN A 376 -0.68 -28.49 -1.76
N GLY A 377 -1.62 -27.55 -1.51
CA GLY A 377 -2.22 -27.31 -0.19
C GLY A 377 -2.03 -25.90 0.36
N PHE A 378 -1.18 -25.09 -0.26
CA PHE A 378 -1.07 -23.65 0.03
C PHE A 378 -1.90 -22.83 -0.94
N GLY A 379 -2.67 -21.90 -0.40
CA GLY A 379 -3.41 -20.88 -1.13
C GLY A 379 -2.85 -19.50 -0.87
N LEU A 380 -2.94 -18.64 -1.87
CA LEU A 380 -2.65 -17.21 -1.78
C LEU A 380 -3.96 -16.45 -1.73
N GLU A 381 -4.11 -15.56 -0.76
CA GLU A 381 -5.20 -14.59 -0.70
C GLU A 381 -4.64 -13.17 -0.60
N TRP A 382 -5.18 -12.24 -1.40
CA TRP A 382 -4.83 -10.83 -1.34
C TRP A 382 -5.62 -10.12 -0.25
N THR A 383 -4.98 -9.23 0.50
CA THR A 383 -5.61 -8.48 1.59
C THR A 383 -5.31 -6.98 1.48
N ALA A 384 -5.92 -6.18 2.35
CA ALA A 384 -5.71 -4.73 2.46
C ALA A 384 -5.75 -3.99 1.10
N MET A 385 -4.70 -3.25 0.75
CA MET A 385 -4.63 -2.51 -0.52
C MET A 385 -4.56 -3.40 -1.75
N SER A 386 -3.87 -4.54 -1.68
CA SER A 386 -3.79 -5.48 -2.79
C SER A 386 -5.16 -6.09 -3.12
N TYR A 387 -6.00 -6.29 -2.11
CA TYR A 387 -7.39 -6.68 -2.33
C TYR A 387 -8.17 -5.58 -3.10
N GLN A 388 -8.03 -4.32 -2.71
CA GLN A 388 -8.70 -3.20 -3.39
C GLN A 388 -8.18 -2.99 -4.81
N GLU A 389 -6.88 -3.19 -5.04
CA GLU A 389 -6.27 -3.14 -6.37
C GLU A 389 -6.86 -4.22 -7.29
N ARG A 390 -6.99 -5.46 -6.81
CA ARG A 390 -7.63 -6.55 -7.54
C ARG A 390 -9.11 -6.28 -7.81
N LEU A 391 -9.83 -5.76 -6.82
CA LEU A 391 -11.25 -5.45 -6.95
C LEU A 391 -11.49 -4.31 -7.95
N SER A 392 -10.70 -3.23 -7.88
CA SER A 392 -10.77 -2.11 -8.82
C SER A 392 -10.41 -2.55 -10.24
N GLY A 393 -9.34 -3.34 -10.40
CA GLY A 393 -8.94 -3.89 -11.70
C GLY A 393 -10.02 -4.79 -12.33
N ALA A 394 -10.69 -5.62 -11.53
CA ALA A 394 -11.75 -6.51 -12.00
C ALA A 394 -13.04 -5.77 -12.41
N GLN A 395 -13.33 -4.62 -11.80
CA GLN A 395 -14.53 -3.83 -12.11
C GLN A 395 -14.37 -2.93 -13.34
N ALA A 396 -13.14 -2.52 -13.67
CA ALA A 396 -12.88 -1.57 -14.75
C ALA A 396 -13.49 -1.97 -16.11
N PRO A 397 -13.39 -3.22 -16.60
CA PRO A 397 -13.97 -3.60 -17.89
C PRO A 397 -15.50 -3.46 -17.93
N ALA A 398 -16.18 -3.92 -16.87
CA ALA A 398 -17.63 -3.80 -16.76
C ALA A 398 -18.07 -2.33 -16.65
N LEU A 399 -17.32 -1.52 -15.89
CA LEU A 399 -17.59 -0.09 -15.73
C LEU A 399 -17.45 0.67 -17.06
N TYR A 400 -16.40 0.41 -17.84
CA TYR A 400 -16.24 1.00 -19.17
C TYR A 400 -17.30 0.52 -20.15
N ALA A 401 -17.65 -0.77 -20.16
CA ALA A 401 -18.68 -1.31 -21.03
C ALA A 401 -20.06 -0.71 -20.74
N ILE A 402 -20.45 -0.62 -19.46
CA ILE A 402 -21.73 -0.01 -19.06
C ILE A 402 -21.71 1.50 -19.34
N SER A 403 -20.60 2.19 -19.06
CA SER A 403 -20.49 3.63 -19.36
C SER A 403 -20.64 3.91 -20.86
N LEU A 404 -19.99 3.11 -21.70
CA LEU A 404 -20.08 3.27 -23.17
C LEU A 404 -21.49 2.93 -23.66
N LEU A 405 -22.12 1.87 -23.12
CA LEU A 405 -23.51 1.52 -23.42
C LEU A 405 -24.48 2.64 -23.03
N VAL A 406 -24.33 3.24 -21.85
CA VAL A 406 -25.21 4.33 -21.40
C VAL A 406 -25.01 5.58 -22.26
N VAL A 407 -23.75 5.94 -22.59
CA VAL A 407 -23.47 7.05 -23.52
C VAL A 407 -24.09 6.78 -24.89
N PHE A 408 -23.92 5.58 -25.43
CA PHE A 408 -24.50 5.16 -26.69
C PHE A 408 -26.04 5.27 -26.68
N LEU A 409 -26.72 4.77 -25.65
CA LEU A 409 -28.17 4.84 -25.53
C LEU A 409 -28.69 6.27 -25.34
N CYS A 410 -27.98 7.11 -24.57
CA CYS A 410 -28.35 8.52 -24.42
C CYS A 410 -28.22 9.28 -25.74
N LEU A 411 -27.16 9.02 -26.52
CA LEU A 411 -27.00 9.60 -27.85
C LEU A 411 -28.06 9.06 -28.82
N ALA A 412 -28.37 7.76 -28.76
CA ALA A 412 -29.41 7.18 -29.61
C ALA A 412 -30.79 7.80 -29.34
N ALA A 413 -31.10 8.05 -28.06
CA ALA A 413 -32.32 8.74 -27.67
C ALA A 413 -32.31 10.23 -28.02
N LEU A 414 -31.18 10.92 -27.90
CA LEU A 414 -31.04 12.34 -28.23
C LEU A 414 -31.19 12.60 -29.74
N TYR A 415 -30.60 11.74 -30.56
CA TYR A 415 -30.55 11.87 -32.02
C TYR A 415 -31.64 11.08 -32.75
N GLU A 416 -32.44 10.30 -32.01
CA GLU A 416 -33.40 9.34 -32.57
C GLU A 416 -32.78 8.44 -33.65
N SER A 417 -31.50 8.08 -33.47
CA SER A 417 -30.70 7.41 -34.49
C SER A 417 -29.64 6.49 -33.88
N TRP A 418 -29.45 5.32 -34.49
CA TRP A 418 -28.42 4.35 -34.08
C TRP A 418 -27.05 4.59 -34.75
N SER A 419 -27.01 5.37 -35.84
CA SER A 419 -25.77 5.61 -36.61
C SER A 419 -24.91 6.75 -36.04
N VAL A 420 -25.56 7.80 -35.52
CA VAL A 420 -24.88 8.95 -34.90
C VAL A 420 -24.05 8.54 -33.67
N PRO A 421 -24.59 7.74 -32.71
CA PRO A 421 -23.82 7.29 -31.55
C PRO A 421 -22.56 6.51 -31.92
N PHE A 422 -22.63 5.65 -32.94
CA PHE A 422 -21.48 4.89 -33.41
C PHE A 422 -20.36 5.80 -33.92
N SER A 423 -20.72 6.91 -34.58
CA SER A 423 -19.77 7.90 -35.10
C SER A 423 -19.08 8.67 -33.96
N VAL A 424 -19.82 8.96 -32.88
CA VAL A 424 -19.31 9.65 -31.68
C VAL A 424 -18.37 8.73 -30.88
N ASP A 425 -18.79 7.48 -30.62
CA ASP A 425 -18.00 6.51 -29.86
C ASP A 425 -16.70 6.16 -30.59
N ALA A 426 -16.74 6.04 -31.92
CA ALA A 426 -15.55 5.83 -32.73
C ALA A 426 -14.53 6.97 -32.57
N GLY A 427 -15.01 8.22 -32.47
CA GLY A 427 -14.17 9.38 -32.18
C GLY A 427 -13.54 9.35 -30.79
N GLY A 428 -14.24 8.80 -29.79
CA GLY A 428 -13.76 8.62 -28.42
C GLY A 428 -12.47 7.80 -28.30
N ALA A 429 -12.31 6.77 -29.14
CA ALA A 429 -11.11 5.92 -29.15
C ALA A 429 -9.81 6.69 -29.42
N ALA A 430 -9.84 7.74 -30.24
CA ALA A 430 -8.68 8.58 -30.50
C ALA A 430 -8.23 9.35 -29.25
N GLY A 431 -9.19 9.80 -28.42
CA GLY A 431 -8.90 10.44 -27.14
C GLY A 431 -8.24 9.47 -26.15
N VAL A 432 -8.76 8.24 -26.08
CA VAL A 432 -8.21 7.16 -25.24
C VAL A 432 -6.75 6.84 -25.61
N ILE A 433 -6.44 6.76 -26.91
CA ILE A 433 -5.07 6.54 -27.39
C ILE A 433 -4.15 7.68 -26.96
N GLY A 434 -4.59 8.94 -27.08
CA GLY A 434 -3.81 10.09 -26.64
C GLY A 434 -3.52 10.07 -25.13
N ALA A 435 -4.51 9.69 -24.32
CA ALA A 435 -4.34 9.52 -22.88
C ALA A 435 -3.34 8.39 -22.56
N LEU A 436 -3.51 7.21 -23.18
CA LEU A 436 -2.60 6.07 -23.00
C LEU A 436 -1.16 6.40 -23.40
N LEU A 437 -0.96 7.03 -24.56
CA LEU A 437 0.36 7.45 -25.03
C LEU A 437 1.01 8.45 -24.07
N ALA A 438 0.26 9.45 -23.60
CA ALA A 438 0.79 10.44 -22.67
C ALA A 438 1.20 9.83 -21.33
N THR A 439 0.41 8.88 -20.81
CA THR A 439 0.70 8.12 -19.59
C THR A 439 1.93 7.25 -19.78
N TRP A 440 1.99 6.49 -20.89
CA TRP A 440 3.11 5.61 -21.20
C TRP A 440 4.42 6.38 -21.42
N MET A 441 4.41 7.48 -22.18
CA MET A 441 5.58 8.33 -22.41
C MET A 441 6.13 8.98 -21.14
N ARG A 442 5.28 9.21 -20.13
CA ARG A 442 5.69 9.76 -18.83
C ARG A 442 6.10 8.68 -17.84
N GLY A 443 6.00 7.40 -18.18
CA GLY A 443 6.25 6.28 -17.27
C GLY A 443 5.25 6.23 -16.11
N LEU A 444 4.02 6.70 -16.35
CA LEU A 444 2.93 6.62 -15.37
C LEU A 444 2.17 5.29 -15.53
N GLU A 445 1.43 4.95 -14.49
CA GLU A 445 0.74 3.67 -14.37
C GLU A 445 -0.77 3.84 -14.64
N ASN A 446 -1.45 2.73 -14.91
CA ASN A 446 -2.90 2.65 -14.97
C ASN A 446 -3.46 2.56 -13.56
N ASP A 447 -3.62 3.71 -12.91
CA ASP A 447 -4.17 3.88 -11.56
C ASP A 447 -5.61 4.42 -11.56
N VAL A 448 -6.23 4.55 -10.38
CA VAL A 448 -7.59 5.08 -10.27
C VAL A 448 -7.71 6.51 -10.84
N TYR A 449 -6.66 7.34 -10.72
CA TYR A 449 -6.66 8.68 -11.31
C TYR A 449 -6.67 8.63 -12.84
N PHE A 450 -5.91 7.71 -13.44
CA PHE A 450 -5.93 7.45 -14.87
C PHE A 450 -7.31 6.99 -15.33
N GLN A 451 -7.98 6.10 -14.60
CA GLN A 451 -9.34 5.64 -14.95
C GLN A 451 -10.37 6.79 -14.97
N VAL A 452 -10.35 7.66 -13.96
CA VAL A 452 -11.22 8.85 -13.92
C VAL A 452 -10.85 9.85 -15.03
N GLY A 453 -9.55 10.04 -15.28
CA GLY A 453 -9.05 10.85 -16.38
C GLY A 453 -9.51 10.32 -17.73
N LEU A 454 -9.50 9.01 -17.93
CA LEU A 454 -9.93 8.34 -19.15
C LEU A 454 -11.42 8.58 -19.43
N LEU A 455 -12.27 8.43 -18.42
CA LEU A 455 -13.70 8.75 -18.51
C LEU A 455 -13.93 10.22 -18.89
N THR A 456 -13.13 11.12 -18.32
CA THR A 456 -13.21 12.55 -18.63
C THR A 456 -12.79 12.82 -20.09
N VAL A 457 -11.73 12.17 -20.58
CA VAL A 457 -11.27 12.29 -21.97
C VAL A 457 -12.30 11.74 -22.95
N ILE A 458 -12.92 10.59 -22.64
CA ILE A 458 -14.03 10.03 -23.43
C ILE A 458 -15.17 11.05 -23.51
N GLY A 459 -15.58 11.64 -22.37
CA GLY A 459 -16.64 12.64 -22.32
C GLY A 459 -16.31 13.92 -23.11
N LEU A 460 -15.09 14.45 -23.01
CA LEU A 460 -14.66 15.61 -23.80
C LEU A 460 -14.61 15.29 -25.31
N SER A 461 -14.11 14.11 -25.66
CA SER A 461 -14.05 13.65 -27.06
C SER A 461 -15.45 13.50 -27.64
N ALA A 462 -16.36 12.89 -26.88
CA ALA A 462 -17.76 12.77 -27.24
C ALA A 462 -18.41 14.14 -27.43
N LYS A 463 -18.21 15.09 -26.50
CA LYS A 463 -18.72 16.47 -26.63
C LYS A 463 -18.28 17.14 -27.93
N ASN A 464 -17.00 17.02 -28.30
CA ASN A 464 -16.49 17.60 -29.54
C ASN A 464 -17.06 16.91 -30.78
N ALA A 465 -17.22 15.58 -30.74
CA ALA A 465 -17.82 14.83 -31.84
C ALA A 465 -19.31 15.16 -32.02
N ILE A 466 -20.09 15.27 -30.93
CA ILE A 466 -21.48 15.72 -30.92
C ILE A 466 -21.61 17.08 -31.61
N LEU A 467 -20.77 18.06 -31.26
CA LEU A 467 -20.80 19.39 -31.87
C LEU A 467 -20.55 19.38 -33.39
N ILE A 468 -19.77 18.44 -33.90
CA ILE A 468 -19.54 18.30 -35.34
C ILE A 468 -20.73 17.61 -36.01
N VAL A 469 -21.19 16.49 -35.44
CA VAL A 469 -22.26 15.68 -36.05
C VAL A 469 -23.61 16.39 -36.03
N GLU A 470 -23.94 17.07 -34.93
CA GLU A 470 -25.17 17.89 -34.80
C GLU A 470 -25.25 18.97 -35.87
N PHE A 471 -24.15 19.67 -36.15
CA PHE A 471 -24.11 20.76 -37.13
C PHE A 471 -24.02 20.25 -38.59
N CYS A 472 -23.72 18.97 -38.79
CA CYS A 472 -23.69 18.35 -40.11
C CYS A 472 -25.03 17.70 -40.51
N GLN A 473 -25.93 17.45 -39.55
CA GLN A 473 -27.35 17.19 -39.83
C GLN A 473 -28.06 18.50 -40.20
#